data_AF-A0A3B9LQB6-F1
#
_entry.id   AF-A0A3B9LQB6-F1
#
_cell.length_a   1.000
_cell.length_b   1.000
_cell.length_c   1.000
_cell.angle_alpha   90.00
_cell.angle_beta   90.00
_cell.angle_gamma   90.00
#
_symmetry.space_group_name_H-M   'P 1'
#
loop_
_entity.id
_entity.type
_entity.pdbx_description
1 polymer ?
#
loop_
_entity_poly.entity_id
_entity_poly.type
_entity_poly.pdbx_seq_one_letter_code
_entity_poly.pdbx_strand_id
1 'polypeptide(L)' 'MWFKPALWSCSFRRLAVALQVSADVLIFGADERGPDGDLRLQFEAISKFAAEEKKVIKALLEGMILKHEAKRWSSAA' A
#
# COMPACT_ATOMS: atom_id res chain seq x y z
N MET A 1 -18.50 -4.23 24.75
CA MET A 1 -18.14 -3.00 25.51
C MET A 1 -16.79 -3.26 26.20
N TRP A 2 -15.58 -2.89 25.77
CA TRP A 2 -15.01 -2.13 24.65
C TRP A 2 -13.61 -2.73 24.38
N PHE A 3 -13.37 -3.27 23.18
CA PHE A 3 -12.00 -3.52 22.73
C PHE A 3 -11.42 -2.15 22.35
N LYS A 4 -10.49 -1.61 23.15
CA LYS A 4 -9.87 -0.30 22.90
C LYS A 4 -8.88 -0.40 21.73
N PRO A 5 -9.15 0.17 20.55
CA PRO A 5 -8.29 0.03 19.37
C PRO A 5 -6.92 0.72 19.48
N ALA A 6 -6.74 1.61 20.46
CA ALA A 6 -5.50 2.39 20.62
C ALA A 6 -4.35 1.64 21.31
N LEU A 7 -4.61 0.51 21.99
CA LEU A 7 -3.53 -0.25 22.66
C LEU A 7 -2.83 -1.25 21.72
N TRP A 8 -3.46 -1.63 20.61
CA TRP A 8 -3.00 -2.75 19.80
C TRP A 8 -1.85 -2.40 18.85
N SER A 9 -1.81 -1.15 18.37
CA SER A 9 -0.78 -0.66 17.46
C SER A 9 0.59 -0.39 18.14
N CYS A 10 0.63 -0.29 19.46
CA CYS A 10 1.87 0.02 20.21
C CYS A 10 2.79 -1.20 20.41
N SER A 11 2.26 -2.42 20.52
CA SER A 11 3.08 -3.62 20.76
C SER A 11 3.86 -4.04 19.51
N PHE A 12 3.22 -4.07 18.34
CA PHE A 12 3.89 -4.39 17.08
C PHE A 12 4.96 -3.36 16.71
N ARG A 13 4.76 -2.09 17.06
CA ARG A 13 5.78 -1.06 16.83
C ARG A 13 7.08 -1.34 17.59
N ARG A 14 6.98 -1.77 18.86
CA ARG A 14 8.16 -2.10 19.68
C ARG A 14 8.90 -3.34 19.15
N LEU A 15 8.15 -4.36 18.72
CA LEU A 15 8.71 -5.53 18.06
C LEU A 15 9.38 -5.18 16.72
N ALA A 16 8.74 -4.40 15.86
CA ALA A 16 9.28 -3.94 14.58
C ALA A 16 10.62 -3.20 14.75
N VAL A 17 10.69 -2.30 15.74
CA VAL A 17 11.93 -1.56 16.05
C VAL A 17 13.02 -2.49 16.59
N ALA A 18 12.69 -3.46 17.47
CA ALA A 18 13.65 -4.42 18.00
C ALA A 18 14.21 -5.37 16.93
N LEU A 19 13.37 -5.77 15.97
CA LEU A 19 13.71 -6.64 14.85
C LEU A 19 14.29 -5.85 13.66
N GLN A 20 14.30 -4.52 13.72
CA GLN A 20 14.71 -3.63 12.63
C GLN A 20 14.00 -3.89 11.29
N VAL A 21 12.74 -4.34 11.36
CA VAL A 21 11.87 -4.61 10.20
C VAL A 21 10.68 -3.67 10.18
N SER A 22 10.03 -3.49 9.03
CA SER A 22 8.77 -2.73 8.98
C SER A 22 7.69 -3.48 9.76
N ALA A 23 6.82 -2.74 10.46
CA ALA A 23 5.66 -3.33 11.13
C ALA A 23 4.78 -4.13 10.16
N ASP A 24 4.80 -3.78 8.87
CA ASP A 24 4.10 -4.52 7.82
C ASP A 24 4.56 -5.98 7.70
N VAL A 25 5.84 -6.28 7.93
CA VAL A 25 6.38 -7.66 7.87
C VAL A 25 5.81 -8.54 8.99
N LEU A 26 5.46 -7.92 10.11
CA LEU A 26 4.93 -8.62 11.27
C LEU A 26 3.40 -8.80 11.20
N ILE A 27 2.73 -7.99 10.38
CA ILE A 27 1.26 -7.96 10.26
C ILE A 27 0.79 -8.75 9.04
N PHE A 28 1.58 -8.80 7.97
CA PHE A 28 1.21 -9.45 6.72
C PHE A 28 2.20 -10.57 6.38
N GLY A 29 1.69 -11.74 6.00
CA GLY A 29 2.49 -12.80 5.38
C GLY A 29 3.11 -12.35 4.05
N ALA A 30 4.16 -13.05 3.60
CA ALA A 30 4.95 -12.68 2.42
C ALA A 30 4.13 -12.48 1.12
N ASP A 31 2.98 -13.14 1.00
CA ASP A 31 2.05 -13.03 -0.13
C ASP A 31 0.74 -12.28 0.21
N GLU A 32 0.54 -11.86 1.47
CA GLU A 32 -0.68 -11.15 1.87
C GLU A 32 -0.64 -9.65 1.53
N ARG A 33 0.56 -9.11 1.25
CA ARG A 33 0.74 -7.71 0.84
C ARG A 33 1.37 -7.63 -0.55
N GLY A 34 0.54 -7.86 -1.56
CA GLY A 34 0.89 -7.63 -2.96
C GLY A 34 -0.33 -7.13 -3.73
N PRO A 35 -0.13 -6.35 -4.80
CA PRO A 35 -1.19 -6.18 -5.78
C PRO A 35 -1.52 -7.55 -6.39
N ASP A 36 -2.76 -7.74 -6.84
CA ASP A 36 -3.24 -9.00 -7.45
C ASP A 36 -2.24 -9.50 -8.52
N GLY A 37 -2.20 -10.81 -8.75
CA GLY A 37 -1.12 -11.47 -9.52
C GLY A 37 -0.79 -10.80 -10.85
N ASP A 38 -1.80 -10.26 -11.54
CA ASP A 38 -1.64 -9.54 -12.81
C ASP A 38 -0.93 -8.18 -12.64
N LEU A 39 -1.32 -7.40 -11.64
CA LEU A 39 -0.67 -6.13 -11.31
C LEU A 39 0.76 -6.35 -10.80
N ARG A 40 1.04 -7.46 -10.12
CA ARG A 40 2.39 -7.80 -9.65
C ARG A 40 3.39 -7.89 -10.81
N LEU A 41 3.01 -8.55 -11.90
CA LEU A 41 3.82 -8.67 -13.11
C LEU A 41 4.01 -7.30 -13.79
N GLN A 42 2.96 -6.47 -13.82
CA GLN A 42 3.04 -5.12 -14.37
C GLN A 42 4.00 -4.23 -13.57
N PHE A 43 3.95 -4.28 -12.23
CA PHE A 43 4.90 -3.54 -11.39
C PHE A 43 6.35 -4.03 -11.53
N GLU A 44 6.56 -5.33 -11.73
CA GLU A 44 7.89 -5.87 -12.01
C GLU A 44 8.43 -5.34 -13.34
N ALA A 45 7.59 -5.25 -14.39
CA ALA A 45 7.99 -4.65 -15.66
C ALA A 45 8.33 -3.16 -15.50
N ILE A 46 7.50 -2.40 -14.77
CA ILE A 46 7.73 -0.97 -14.49
C ILE A 46 9.02 -0.75 -13.69
N SER A 47 9.39 -1.70 -12.81
CA SER A 47 10.64 -1.61 -12.04
C SER A 47 11.90 -1.58 -12.92
N LYS A 48 11.81 -2.11 -14.16
CA LYS A 48 12.92 -2.15 -15.13
C LYS A 48 13.02 -0.88 -15.98
N PHE A 49 12.06 0.04 -15.89
CA PHE A 49 12.02 1.26 -16.71
C PHE A 49 13.00 2.33 -16.22
N ALA A 50 13.31 3.31 -17.08
CA ALA A 50 14.13 4.46 -16.72
C ALA A 50 13.41 5.34 -15.68
N ALA A 51 14.19 6.13 -14.94
CA ALA A 51 13.66 6.99 -13.87
C ALA A 51 12.62 8.00 -14.37
N GLU A 52 12.80 8.54 -15.58
CA GLU A 52 11.84 9.47 -16.19
C GLU A 52 10.52 8.80 -16.55
N GLU A 53 10.56 7.59 -17.11
CA GLU A 53 9.36 6.82 -17.43
C GLU A 53 8.59 6.43 -16.16
N LYS A 54 9.31 6.07 -15.09
CA LYS A 54 8.71 5.79 -13.77
C LYS A 54 7.98 6.99 -13.19
N LYS A 55 8.48 8.22 -13.39
CA LYS A 55 7.79 9.44 -12.94
C LYS A 55 6.46 9.63 -13.66
N VAL A 56 6.44 9.40 -14.98
CA VAL A 56 5.21 9.51 -15.78
C VAL A 56 4.17 8.49 -15.32
N ILE A 57 4.59 7.24 -15.11
CA ILE A 57 3.70 6.16 -14.63
C ILE A 57 3.13 6.49 -13.25
N LYS A 58 3.95 7.05 -12.36
CA LYS A 58 3.49 7.47 -11.03
C LYS A 58 2.42 8.56 -11.11
N ALA A 59 2.63 9.59 -11.95
CA ALA A 59 1.66 10.66 -12.15
C ALA A 59 0.33 10.15 -12.74
N LEU A 60 0.40 9.20 -13.68
CA LEU A 60 -0.79 8.55 -14.23
C LEU A 60 -1.57 7.78 -13.16
N LEU A 61 -0.86 6.99 -12.33
CA LEU A 61 -1.48 6.21 -11.27
C LEU A 61 -2.16 7.11 -10.23
N GLU A 62 -1.49 8.19 -9.82
CA GLU A 62 -2.04 9.21 -8.92
C GLU A 62 -3.33 9.84 -9.51
N GLY A 63 -3.32 10.18 -10.80
CA GLY A 63 -4.51 10.70 -11.49
C GLY A 63 -5.68 9.71 -11.54
N MET A 64 -5.39 8.42 -11.77
CA MET A 64 -6.42 7.37 -11.77
C MET A 64 -7.04 7.16 -10.39
N ILE A 65 -6.22 7.19 -9.32
CA ILE A 65 -6.69 7.09 -7.93
C ILE A 65 -7.62 8.26 -7.61
N LEU A 66 -7.20 9.50 -7.93
CA LEU A 66 -8.01 10.69 -7.71
C LEU A 66 -9.35 10.64 -8.46
N LYS A 67 -9.34 10.19 -9.72
CA LYS A 67 -10.57 10.01 -10.50
C LYS A 67 -11.51 8.97 -9.87
N HIS A 68 -10.96 7.89 -9.33
CA HIS A 68 -11.75 6.85 -8.67
C HIS A 68 -12.39 7.37 -7.38
N GLU A 69 -11.62 8.07 -6.53
CA GLU A 69 -12.13 8.68 -5.29
C GLU A 69 -13.18 9.76 -5.58
N ALA A 70 -12.94 10.63 -6.58
CA ALA A 70 -13.91 11.64 -7.00
C ALA A 70 -15.23 11.00 -7.46
N LYS A 71 -15.15 9.90 -8.22
CA LYS A 71 -16.34 9.13 -8.63
C LYS A 71 -17.07 8.55 -7.42
N ARG A 72 -16.35 7.95 -6.47
CA ARG A 72 -16.93 7.41 -5.22
C ARG A 72 -17.68 8.48 -4.44
N TRP A 73 -17.12 9.68 -4.30
CA TRP A 73 -17.78 10.78 -3.59
C TRP A 73 -18.99 11.32 -4.36
N SER A 74 -18.92 11.40 -5.69
CA SER A 74 -20.06 11.83 -6.52
C SER A 74 -21.24 10.84 -6.54
N SER A 75 -20.99 9.55 -6.31
CA SER A 75 -22.03 8.52 -6.24
C SER A 75 -22.56 8.29 -4.81
N ALA A 76 -21.95 8.92 -3.80
CA ALA A 76 -22.38 8.85 -2.40
C ALA A 76 -23.25 10.06 -1.97
N ALA A 77 -23.52 10.99 -2.89
CA ALA A 77 -24.48 12.08 -2.76
C ALA A 77 -25.70 11.82 -3.66
#